data_AF-A0A7T1HK64-F1
#
_entry.id   AF-A0A7T1HK64-F1
#
_cell.length_a   1.000
_cell.length_b   1.000
_cell.length_c   1.000
_cell.angle_alpha   90.00
_cell.angle_beta   90.00
_cell.angle_gamma   90.00
#
_symmetry.space_group_name_H-M   'P 1'
#
loop_
_entity.id
_entity.type
_entity.pdbx_description
1 polymer ?
#
loop_
_entity_poly.entity_id
_entity_poly.type
_entity_poly.pdbx_seq_one_letter_code
_entity_poly.pdbx_strand_id
1 'polypeptide(L)'
;MVCSLRHHSAALGAGLLLSGLSAPFAPAAMAEVLVRAQGRCKLMSGGYEAFNGHCLFKHKKAGSVDAYVVKLDDGTEFSFSGPNVQALSVQTYDGIRSVSHSIQPDHEVFSWNDGEPRKLSVRLDRVENPDVRFEDSAQKADSSTLLGAAVGALIGGLISGKPITTTEPAREGAPVSDLQSLVGAKGGQAEGTLTSKGYTYRGGTKLADSSFSYWQQPSTKNCVAIRTTNGRYQSITYTTKSDCN
;
A
#
# COMPACT_ATOMS: atom_id res chain seq x y z
N MET A 1 30.57 14.09 83.73
CA MET A 1 29.16 13.64 83.67
C MET A 1 29.06 12.58 82.59
N VAL A 2 28.67 11.35 82.97
CA VAL A 2 27.80 10.37 82.26
C VAL A 2 28.12 10.05 80.79
N CYS A 3 28.14 8.84 80.26
CA CYS A 3 28.12 7.44 80.71
C CYS A 3 28.31 6.60 79.43
N SER A 4 28.91 5.42 79.54
CA SER A 4 28.94 4.39 78.51
C SER A 4 27.53 3.86 78.24
N LEU A 5 27.19 3.53 76.98
CA LEU A 5 26.32 2.38 76.71
C LEU A 5 26.38 1.88 75.26
N ARG A 6 26.38 0.55 75.19
CA ARG A 6 26.46 -0.34 74.04
C ARG A 6 25.16 -0.34 73.21
N HIS A 7 25.32 -0.91 72.01
CA HIS A 7 24.46 -1.94 71.39
C HIS A 7 23.37 -1.53 70.37
N HIS A 8 23.41 -2.28 69.25
CA HIS A 8 22.31 -2.86 68.47
C HIS A 8 22.18 -2.49 66.98
N SER A 9 22.11 -3.58 66.22
CA SER A 9 21.92 -3.81 64.79
C SER A 9 20.66 -3.15 64.22
N ALA A 10 20.71 -2.79 62.94
CA ALA A 10 19.57 -2.96 62.04
C ALA A 10 20.06 -2.96 60.58
N ALA A 11 20.10 -4.15 59.98
CA ALA A 11 20.16 -4.33 58.55
C ALA A 11 18.83 -3.84 57.93
N LEU A 12 18.89 -2.87 57.03
CA LEU A 12 17.77 -2.49 56.17
C LEU A 12 18.16 -2.80 54.73
N GLY A 13 17.64 -3.93 54.24
CA GLY A 13 17.75 -4.34 52.85
C GLY A 13 17.04 -3.35 51.95
N ALA A 14 17.80 -2.71 51.07
CA ALA A 14 17.26 -1.96 49.94
C ALA A 14 16.85 -2.96 48.84
N GLY A 15 15.65 -3.54 48.99
CA GLY A 15 14.96 -4.22 47.89
C GLY A 15 14.43 -3.18 46.91
N LEU A 16 15.23 -2.83 45.91
CA LEU A 16 14.78 -2.05 44.76
C LEU A 16 13.92 -2.94 43.88
N LEU A 17 12.60 -2.82 44.06
CA LEU A 17 11.57 -3.42 43.21
C LEU A 17 11.79 -2.97 41.76
N LEU A 18 12.07 -3.92 40.87
CA LEU A 18 11.88 -3.73 39.43
C LEU A 18 10.38 -3.58 39.17
N SER A 19 9.88 -2.35 39.24
CA SER A 19 8.61 -1.99 38.62
C SER A 19 8.79 -2.07 37.11
N GLY A 20 8.39 -3.21 36.55
CA GLY A 20 8.23 -3.35 35.11
C GLY A 20 7.22 -2.31 34.62
N LEU A 21 7.71 -1.28 33.92
CA LEU A 21 6.88 -0.43 33.09
C LEU A 21 6.36 -1.29 31.93
N SER A 22 5.22 -1.94 32.15
CA SER A 22 4.33 -2.29 31.04
C SER A 22 3.84 -0.97 30.46
N ALA A 23 4.54 -0.47 29.44
CA ALA A 23 4.04 0.62 28.62
C ALA A 23 2.64 0.22 28.12
N PRO A 24 1.61 1.05 28.32
CA PRO A 24 0.33 0.80 27.68
C PRO A 24 0.58 0.81 26.17
N PHE A 25 0.33 -0.31 25.53
CA PHE A 25 0.21 -0.37 24.08
C PHE A 25 -0.91 0.59 23.68
N ALA A 26 -0.56 1.83 23.33
CA ALA A 26 -1.47 2.73 22.67
C ALA A 26 -1.89 2.02 21.36
N PRO A 27 -3.19 1.78 21.13
CA PRO A 27 -3.61 1.24 19.84
C PRO A 27 -3.13 2.25 18.78
N ALA A 28 -2.41 1.75 17.77
CA ALA A 28 -2.12 2.53 16.57
C ALA A 28 -3.44 3.19 16.14
N ALA A 29 -3.47 4.52 16.09
CA ALA A 29 -4.66 5.27 15.72
C ALA A 29 -5.18 4.71 14.40
N MET A 30 -6.29 3.96 14.47
CA MET A 30 -6.87 3.31 13.31
C MET A 30 -7.27 4.43 12.35
N ALA A 31 -6.74 4.42 11.12
CA ALA A 31 -7.07 5.43 10.14
C ALA A 31 -8.56 5.34 9.80
N GLU A 32 -9.33 6.32 10.23
CA GLU A 32 -10.76 6.45 9.92
C GLU A 32 -10.89 6.91 8.46
N VAL A 33 -11.79 6.27 7.70
CA VAL A 33 -12.08 6.70 6.32
C VAL A 33 -13.22 7.72 6.40
N LEU A 34 -12.90 8.98 6.20
CA LEU A 34 -13.87 10.08 6.25
C LEU A 34 -14.72 10.16 4.98
N VAL A 35 -14.10 9.91 3.83
CA VAL A 35 -14.77 9.93 2.53
C VAL A 35 -14.33 8.74 1.71
N ARG A 36 -15.29 8.10 1.05
CA ARG A 36 -15.07 7.14 -0.02
C ARG A 36 -15.92 7.57 -1.20
N ALA A 37 -15.34 7.69 -2.38
CA ALA A 37 -16.07 8.15 -3.54
C ALA A 37 -15.53 7.54 -4.83
N GLN A 38 -16.38 7.48 -5.84
CA GLN A 38 -16.01 7.24 -7.22
C GLN A 38 -16.14 8.55 -7.99
N GLY A 39 -15.27 8.78 -8.96
CA GLY A 39 -15.25 10.03 -9.69
C GLY A 39 -14.46 9.95 -10.98
N ARG A 40 -14.20 11.12 -11.57
CA ARG A 40 -13.34 11.28 -12.75
C ARG A 40 -12.07 12.01 -12.38
N CYS A 41 -10.96 11.46 -12.83
CA CYS A 41 -9.64 11.97 -12.59
C CYS A 41 -8.94 12.33 -13.90
N LYS A 42 -8.18 13.42 -13.86
CA LYS A 42 -7.28 13.83 -14.95
C LYS A 42 -5.89 14.12 -14.40
N LEU A 43 -4.89 13.42 -14.91
CA LEU A 43 -3.48 13.61 -14.56
C LEU A 43 -2.75 14.31 -15.71
N MET A 44 -2.08 15.40 -15.39
CA MET A 44 -1.14 16.08 -16.29
C MET A 44 0.29 15.84 -15.82
N SER A 45 1.19 15.50 -16.75
CA SER A 45 2.64 15.38 -16.53
C SER A 45 3.40 16.17 -17.57
N GLY A 46 4.29 17.08 -17.15
CA GLY A 46 5.13 17.81 -18.10
C GLY A 46 4.35 18.59 -19.16
N GLY A 47 3.08 18.92 -18.89
CA GLY A 47 2.17 19.57 -19.84
C GLY A 47 1.29 18.63 -20.69
N TYR A 48 1.51 17.31 -20.63
CA TYR A 48 0.73 16.31 -21.37
C TYR A 48 -0.32 15.63 -20.49
N GLU A 49 -1.43 15.20 -21.10
CA GLU A 49 -2.46 14.40 -20.42
C GLU A 49 -1.96 12.96 -20.29
N ALA A 50 -1.52 12.58 -19.09
CA ALA A 50 -1.03 11.24 -18.79
C ALA A 50 -2.17 10.27 -18.44
N PHE A 51 -3.29 10.80 -17.93
CA PHE A 51 -4.49 10.00 -17.64
C PHE A 51 -5.75 10.88 -17.69
N ASN A 52 -6.86 10.29 -18.15
CA ASN A 52 -8.20 10.88 -18.11
C ASN A 52 -9.25 9.76 -18.12
N GLY A 53 -9.89 9.54 -16.97
CA GLY A 53 -10.77 8.39 -16.77
C GLY A 53 -11.41 8.38 -15.39
N HIS A 54 -12.00 7.26 -14.96
CA HIS A 54 -12.54 7.18 -13.61
C HIS A 54 -11.46 6.86 -12.58
N CYS A 55 -11.82 7.09 -11.33
CA CYS A 55 -10.95 6.85 -10.20
C CYS A 55 -11.78 6.63 -8.94
N LEU A 56 -11.16 5.94 -7.98
CA LEU A 56 -11.61 5.85 -6.60
C LEU A 56 -10.85 6.88 -5.77
N PHE A 57 -11.59 7.64 -4.97
CA PHE A 57 -11.08 8.62 -4.05
C PHE A 57 -11.39 8.20 -2.61
N LYS A 58 -10.40 8.32 -1.73
CA LYS A 58 -10.57 8.15 -0.29
C LYS A 58 -9.91 9.29 0.45
N HIS A 59 -10.63 9.90 1.38
CA HIS A 59 -10.04 10.77 2.39
C HIS A 59 -10.08 10.02 3.72
N LYS A 60 -8.93 9.96 4.39
CA LYS A 60 -8.74 9.28 5.66
C LYS A 60 -8.12 10.25 6.66
N LYS A 61 -8.39 9.99 7.94
CA LYS A 61 -7.78 10.71 9.05
C LYS A 61 -7.30 9.74 10.11
N ALA A 62 -6.02 9.85 10.47
CA ALA A 62 -5.40 9.06 11.53
C ALA A 62 -4.86 10.02 12.59
N GLY A 63 -5.66 10.29 13.62
CA GLY A 63 -5.35 11.33 14.60
C GLY A 63 -5.28 12.72 13.94
N SER A 64 -4.10 13.32 13.90
CA SER A 64 -3.84 14.63 13.27
C SER A 64 -3.33 14.53 11.83
N VAL A 65 -3.25 13.34 11.25
CA VAL A 65 -2.74 13.16 9.88
C VAL A 65 -3.92 13.00 8.93
N ASP A 66 -3.99 13.88 7.94
CA ASP A 66 -4.89 13.76 6.81
C ASP A 66 -4.21 12.98 5.68
N ALA A 67 -4.95 12.07 5.05
CA ALA A 67 -4.47 11.29 3.92
C ALA A 67 -5.53 11.18 2.82
N TYR A 68 -5.17 11.57 1.61
CA TYR A 68 -5.96 11.43 0.39
C TYR A 68 -5.35 10.34 -0.47
N VAL A 69 -6.13 9.30 -0.74
CA VAL A 69 -5.75 8.18 -1.59
C VAL A 69 -6.59 8.22 -2.86
N VAL A 70 -5.94 8.43 -3.99
CA VAL A 70 -6.58 8.44 -5.31
C VAL A 70 -6.06 7.26 -6.10
N LYS A 71 -6.95 6.31 -6.39
CA LYS A 71 -6.66 5.16 -7.26
C LYS A 71 -7.32 5.41 -8.59
N LEU A 72 -6.52 5.62 -9.62
CA LEU A 72 -6.99 5.74 -10.99
C LEU A 72 -7.45 4.37 -11.50
N ASP A 73 -8.35 4.33 -12.48
CA ASP A 73 -8.82 3.08 -13.09
C ASP A 73 -7.72 2.31 -13.82
N ASP A 74 -6.67 3.02 -14.25
CA ASP A 74 -5.50 2.34 -14.75
C ASP A 74 -4.84 1.51 -13.61
N GLY A 75 -4.99 1.91 -12.35
CA GLY A 75 -4.44 1.24 -11.17
C GLY A 75 -3.29 2.03 -10.55
N THR A 76 -2.96 3.21 -11.09
CA THR A 76 -2.03 4.15 -10.44
C THR A 76 -2.65 4.62 -9.12
N GLU A 77 -1.88 4.56 -8.05
CA GLU A 77 -2.31 5.01 -6.73
C GLU A 77 -1.44 6.16 -6.25
N PHE A 78 -2.08 7.28 -5.93
CA PHE A 78 -1.45 8.41 -5.29
C PHE A 78 -1.91 8.48 -3.83
N SER A 79 -0.95 8.58 -2.92
CA SER A 79 -1.20 8.79 -1.49
C SER A 79 -0.60 10.12 -1.08
N PHE A 80 -1.45 11.14 -0.96
CA PHE A 80 -1.09 12.45 -0.45
C PHE A 80 -1.37 12.47 1.05
N SER A 81 -0.35 12.72 1.88
CA SER A 81 -0.51 12.71 3.33
C SER A 81 0.26 13.82 4.01
N GLY A 82 -0.26 14.33 5.11
CA GLY A 82 0.34 15.44 5.83
C GLY A 82 -0.32 15.70 7.18
N PRO A 83 0.25 16.59 8.00
CA PRO A 83 -0.33 16.97 9.30
C PRO A 83 -1.64 17.76 9.18
N ASN A 84 -2.03 18.16 7.97
CA ASN A 84 -3.32 18.73 7.60
C ASN A 84 -3.43 18.82 6.07
N VAL A 85 -4.59 19.23 5.57
CA VAL A 85 -4.89 19.36 4.14
C VAL A 85 -4.05 20.43 3.42
N GLN A 86 -3.47 21.40 4.15
CA GLN A 86 -2.61 22.44 3.57
C GLN A 86 -1.14 22.03 3.44
N ALA A 87 -0.72 20.99 4.17
CA ALA A 87 0.67 20.55 4.26
C ALA A 87 0.84 19.11 3.79
N LEU A 88 0.25 18.77 2.64
CA LEU A 88 0.33 17.42 2.08
C LEU A 88 1.69 17.15 1.42
N SER A 89 2.05 15.87 1.37
CA SER A 89 3.24 15.36 0.71
C SER A 89 2.95 14.05 0.00
N VAL A 90 3.70 13.77 -1.06
CA VAL A 90 3.64 12.52 -1.83
C VAL A 90 5.03 11.92 -1.96
N GLN A 91 5.12 10.59 -1.83
CA GLN A 91 6.35 9.86 -2.10
C GLN A 91 6.45 9.61 -3.61
N THR A 92 7.48 10.16 -4.23
CA THR A 92 7.82 9.96 -5.64
C THR A 92 9.12 9.17 -5.75
N TYR A 93 9.56 8.91 -6.99
CA TYR A 93 10.79 8.17 -7.27
C TYR A 93 12.06 8.90 -6.79
N ASP A 94 12.03 10.24 -6.82
CA ASP A 94 13.12 11.14 -6.48
C ASP A 94 13.08 11.67 -5.04
N GLY A 95 12.07 11.26 -4.25
CA GLY A 95 11.98 11.57 -2.82
C GLY A 95 10.57 11.91 -2.37
N ILE A 96 10.46 12.60 -1.23
CA ILE A 96 9.19 13.15 -0.77
C ILE A 96 9.03 14.53 -1.40
N ARG A 97 7.87 14.79 -2.02
CA ARG A 97 7.53 16.07 -2.64
C ARG A 97 6.35 16.70 -1.93
N SER A 98 6.47 18.00 -1.65
CA SER A 98 5.35 18.79 -1.13
C SER A 98 4.26 18.90 -2.18
N VAL A 99 3.01 18.80 -1.73
CA VAL A 99 1.82 18.80 -2.57
C VAL A 99 0.98 20.01 -2.21
N SER A 100 0.69 20.84 -3.21
CA SER A 100 -0.31 21.90 -3.08
C SER A 100 -1.69 21.32 -3.37
N HIS A 101 -2.62 21.49 -2.43
CA HIS A 101 -4.02 21.09 -2.57
C HIS A 101 -4.90 22.32 -2.70
N SER A 102 -5.73 22.35 -3.73
CA SER A 102 -6.67 23.42 -4.00
C SER A 102 -8.04 22.84 -4.28
N ILE A 103 -9.04 23.27 -3.51
CA ILE A 103 -10.43 22.87 -3.66
C ILE A 103 -11.10 23.88 -4.59
N GLN A 104 -11.58 23.42 -5.74
CA GLN A 104 -12.42 24.20 -6.65
C GLN A 104 -13.89 23.79 -6.50
N PRO A 105 -14.85 24.58 -7.03
CA PRO A 105 -16.28 24.31 -6.83
C PRO A 105 -16.76 22.94 -7.33
N ASP A 106 -16.12 22.41 -8.37
CA ASP A 106 -16.55 21.20 -9.08
C ASP A 106 -15.50 20.09 -9.12
N HIS A 107 -14.29 20.34 -8.60
CA HIS A 107 -13.20 19.36 -8.51
C HIS A 107 -12.12 19.83 -7.54
N GLU A 108 -11.32 18.90 -7.04
CA GLU A 108 -10.11 19.19 -6.26
C GLU A 108 -8.86 19.03 -7.13
N VAL A 109 -7.80 19.74 -6.80
CA VAL A 109 -6.54 19.71 -7.53
C VAL A 109 -5.37 19.49 -6.59
N PHE A 110 -4.58 18.46 -6.89
CA PHE A 110 -3.31 18.15 -6.24
C PHE A 110 -2.18 18.45 -7.22
N SER A 111 -1.24 19.31 -6.84
CA SER A 111 -0.10 19.68 -7.69
C SER A 111 1.22 19.45 -6.96
N TRP A 112 2.17 18.82 -7.64
CA TRP A 112 3.53 18.62 -7.14
C TRP A 112 4.54 18.69 -8.29
N ASN A 113 5.83 18.66 -7.96
CA ASN A 113 6.91 18.62 -8.96
C ASN A 113 7.91 17.53 -8.55
N ASP A 114 8.13 16.57 -9.44
CA ASP A 114 9.04 15.44 -9.29
C ASP A 114 10.09 15.39 -10.41
N GLY A 115 10.60 16.56 -10.80
CA GLY A 115 11.39 16.75 -12.01
C GLY A 115 10.54 17.20 -13.20
N GLU A 116 9.24 16.86 -13.17
CA GLU A 116 8.23 17.43 -14.06
C GLU A 116 7.07 18.03 -13.24
N PRO A 117 6.41 19.09 -13.76
CA PRO A 117 5.19 19.58 -13.15
C PRO A 117 4.07 18.54 -13.29
N ARG A 118 3.50 18.15 -12.16
CA ARG A 118 2.41 17.18 -12.05
C ARG A 118 1.16 17.86 -11.51
N LYS A 119 0.01 17.51 -12.09
CA LYS A 119 -1.30 18.01 -11.63
C LYS A 119 -2.36 16.93 -11.77
N LEU A 120 -2.95 16.53 -10.64
CA LEU A 120 -4.05 15.59 -10.57
C LEU A 120 -5.33 16.33 -10.17
N SER A 121 -6.28 16.39 -11.11
CA SER A 121 -7.63 16.91 -10.86
C SER A 121 -8.58 15.76 -10.55
N VAL A 122 -9.38 15.87 -9.50
CA VAL A 122 -10.33 14.86 -9.05
C VAL A 122 -11.71 15.48 -8.91
N ARG A 123 -12.67 15.03 -9.74
CA ARG A 123 -14.09 15.37 -9.60
C ARG A 123 -14.81 14.17 -9.00
N LEU A 124 -15.46 14.35 -7.86
CA LEU A 124 -16.27 13.30 -7.24
C LEU A 124 -17.63 13.24 -7.92
N ASP A 125 -18.02 12.07 -8.42
CA ASP A 125 -19.33 11.88 -9.06
C ASP A 125 -20.32 11.18 -8.09
N ARG A 126 -19.83 10.24 -7.27
CA ARG A 126 -20.64 9.52 -6.27
C ARG A 126 -19.88 9.32 -4.97
N VAL A 127 -20.40 9.89 -3.88
CA VAL A 127 -19.91 9.64 -2.53
C VAL A 127 -20.62 8.41 -1.95
N GLU A 128 -19.83 7.47 -1.43
CA GLU A 128 -20.28 6.24 -0.79
C GLU A 128 -20.19 6.39 0.73
N ASN A 129 -21.08 5.71 1.45
CA ASN A 129 -20.97 5.63 2.91
C ASN A 129 -19.71 4.78 3.27
N PRO A 130 -18.73 5.35 4.00
CA PRO A 130 -17.49 4.64 4.32
C PRO A 130 -17.67 3.49 5.33
N ASP A 131 -18.76 3.48 6.10
CA ASP A 131 -19.00 2.54 7.21
C ASP A 131 -19.79 1.29 6.82
N VAL A 132 -20.15 1.13 5.54
CA VAL A 132 -20.92 -0.04 5.07
C VAL A 132 -20.09 -1.31 5.29
N ARG A 133 -20.64 -2.23 6.07
CA ARG A 133 -20.08 -3.58 6.27
C ARG A 133 -21.01 -4.63 5.69
N PHE A 134 -20.41 -5.74 5.28
CA PHE A 134 -21.15 -6.92 4.88
C PHE A 134 -21.73 -7.58 6.14
N GLU A 135 -23.05 -7.73 6.23
CA GLU A 135 -23.68 -8.48 7.31
C GLU A 135 -23.61 -9.98 7.02
N ASP A 136 -22.49 -10.62 7.34
CA ASP A 136 -22.45 -12.07 7.53
C ASP A 136 -23.01 -12.40 8.92
N SER A 137 -24.30 -12.14 9.12
CA SER A 137 -25.04 -12.94 10.09
C SER A 137 -25.14 -14.32 9.48
N ALA A 138 -24.23 -15.23 9.85
CA ALA A 138 -24.50 -16.64 9.68
C ALA A 138 -25.88 -16.86 10.32
N GLN A 139 -26.90 -17.08 9.50
CA GLN A 139 -28.12 -17.73 9.95
C GLN A 139 -27.63 -19.06 10.47
N LYS A 140 -27.34 -19.10 11.78
CA LYS A 140 -27.19 -20.32 12.52
C LYS A 140 -28.51 -21.02 12.26
N ALA A 141 -28.51 -21.95 11.33
CA ALA A 141 -29.65 -22.80 11.07
C ALA A 141 -29.86 -23.54 12.38
N ASP A 142 -30.74 -23.01 13.23
CA ASP A 142 -31.21 -23.73 14.39
C ASP A 142 -31.73 -25.05 13.86
N SER A 143 -31.06 -26.12 14.27
CA SER A 143 -31.27 -27.49 13.78
C SER A 143 -32.57 -28.08 14.32
N SER A 144 -33.66 -27.30 14.32
CA SER A 144 -34.94 -27.64 14.92
C SER A 144 -36.12 -27.16 14.06
N THR A 145 -36.06 -27.37 12.75
CA THR A 145 -37.26 -27.49 11.92
C THR A 145 -36.97 -28.35 10.70
N LEU A 146 -36.64 -29.62 10.97
CA LEU A 146 -36.86 -30.69 10.00
C LEU A 146 -38.36 -30.93 9.91
N LEU A 147 -39.03 -30.35 8.89
CA LEU A 147 -40.24 -30.88 8.26
C LEU A 147 -40.71 -29.91 7.16
N GLY A 148 -40.50 -30.30 5.90
CA GLY A 148 -41.32 -29.80 4.79
C GLY A 148 -40.54 -29.29 3.58
N ALA A 149 -40.76 -29.96 2.45
CA ALA A 149 -40.41 -29.58 1.08
C ALA A 149 -38.94 -29.71 0.66
N ALA A 150 -38.65 -30.87 0.09
CA ALA A 150 -37.52 -31.14 -0.77
C ALA A 150 -37.54 -30.26 -2.04
N VAL A 151 -36.55 -29.38 -2.22
CA VAL A 151 -35.91 -29.05 -3.51
C VAL A 151 -34.53 -28.47 -3.18
N GLY A 152 -33.46 -29.11 -3.65
CA GLY A 152 -32.10 -28.56 -3.52
C GLY A 152 -30.99 -29.58 -3.34
N ALA A 153 -31.05 -30.70 -4.06
CA ALA A 153 -29.86 -31.51 -4.27
C ALA A 153 -28.98 -30.83 -5.34
N LEU A 154 -27.66 -30.96 -5.16
CA LEU A 154 -26.57 -30.60 -6.08
C LEU A 154 -26.26 -29.10 -6.02
N ILE A 155 -25.11 -28.63 -5.52
CA ILE A 155 -23.76 -28.95 -6.00
C ILE A 155 -22.78 -28.88 -4.81
N GLY A 156 -22.42 -30.05 -4.29
CA GLY A 156 -21.11 -30.25 -3.67
C GLY A 156 -20.11 -30.44 -4.80
N GLY A 157 -19.56 -29.35 -5.32
CA GLY A 157 -18.59 -29.34 -6.40
C GLY A 157 -17.25 -28.85 -5.87
N LEU A 158 -16.34 -29.80 -5.66
CA LEU A 158 -14.94 -29.63 -5.33
C LEU A 158 -14.35 -28.38 -6.00
N ILE A 159 -13.93 -27.39 -5.20
CA ILE A 159 -13.05 -26.32 -5.68
C ILE A 159 -11.68 -26.97 -5.90
N SER A 160 -11.55 -27.64 -7.03
CA SER A 160 -10.25 -27.94 -7.62
C SER A 160 -9.68 -26.58 -8.02
N GLY A 161 -8.92 -25.99 -7.10
CA GLY A 161 -8.26 -24.71 -7.27
C GLY A 161 -7.27 -24.79 -8.41
N LYS A 162 -7.73 -24.56 -9.64
CA LYS A 162 -6.86 -24.06 -10.69
C LYS A 162 -6.48 -22.64 -10.26
N PRO A 163 -5.18 -22.32 -10.11
CA PRO A 163 -4.78 -20.92 -9.95
C PRO A 163 -5.35 -20.18 -11.16
N ILE A 164 -6.23 -19.22 -10.90
CA ILE A 164 -6.66 -18.27 -11.90
C ILE A 164 -5.42 -17.43 -12.15
N THR A 165 -4.62 -17.79 -13.15
CA THR A 165 -3.60 -16.91 -13.71
C THR A 165 -4.37 -15.79 -14.40
N THR A 166 -4.80 -14.81 -13.61
CA THR A 166 -5.28 -13.55 -14.14
C THR A 166 -4.09 -12.94 -14.86
N THR A 167 -4.10 -13.01 -16.20
CA THR A 167 -3.16 -12.25 -17.02
C THR A 167 -3.46 -10.78 -16.80
N GLU A 168 -2.83 -10.21 -15.78
CA GLU A 168 -2.89 -8.79 -15.47
C GLU A 168 -2.32 -8.01 -16.67
N PRO A 169 -3.04 -7.00 -17.20
CA PRO A 169 -2.53 -6.23 -18.31
C PRO A 169 -1.25 -5.51 -17.88
N ALA A 170 -0.14 -5.74 -18.60
CA ALA A 170 1.10 -5.05 -18.33
C ALA A 170 0.97 -3.58 -18.70
N ARG A 171 0.71 -2.79 -17.67
CA ARG A 171 0.65 -1.34 -17.73
C ARG A 171 1.81 -0.76 -16.93
N GLU A 172 2.37 0.33 -17.43
CA GLU A 172 3.53 0.96 -16.80
C GLU A 172 3.25 1.32 -15.34
N GLY A 173 4.20 1.01 -14.46
CA GLY A 173 4.08 1.24 -13.02
C GLY A 173 3.25 0.19 -12.24
N ALA A 174 2.48 -0.69 -12.90
CA ALA A 174 1.75 -1.74 -12.18
C ALA A 174 2.71 -2.82 -11.62
N PRO A 175 2.41 -3.36 -10.43
CA PRO A 175 3.17 -4.47 -9.87
C PRO A 175 3.08 -5.71 -10.75
N VAL A 176 4.19 -6.45 -10.88
CA VAL A 176 4.18 -7.75 -11.56
C VAL A 176 3.78 -8.82 -10.54
N SER A 177 2.51 -9.21 -10.53
CA SER A 177 1.93 -10.15 -9.55
C SER A 177 2.78 -11.42 -9.33
N ASP A 178 3.24 -12.06 -10.41
CA ASP A 178 4.05 -13.31 -10.36
C ASP A 178 5.44 -13.17 -9.73
N LEU A 179 5.91 -11.93 -9.56
CA LEU A 179 7.21 -11.57 -9.02
C LEU A 179 7.13 -10.84 -7.69
N GLN A 180 5.94 -10.45 -7.21
CA GLN A 180 5.82 -9.70 -5.95
C GLN A 180 6.41 -10.42 -4.74
N SER A 181 6.44 -11.76 -4.76
CA SER A 181 7.11 -12.57 -3.73
C SER A 181 8.63 -12.35 -3.64
N LEU A 182 9.25 -11.77 -4.66
CA LEU A 182 10.68 -11.45 -4.68
C LEU A 182 10.99 -10.07 -4.09
N VAL A 183 9.99 -9.25 -3.77
CA VAL A 183 10.21 -7.98 -3.08
C VAL A 183 10.79 -8.26 -1.69
N GLY A 184 11.91 -7.61 -1.36
CA GLY A 184 12.72 -7.83 -0.17
C GLY A 184 13.82 -8.89 -0.31
N ALA A 185 13.80 -9.71 -1.37
CA ALA A 185 14.82 -10.71 -1.63
C ALA A 185 16.17 -10.05 -2.00
N LYS A 186 17.28 -10.73 -1.71
CA LYS A 186 18.61 -10.29 -2.14
C LYS A 186 18.76 -10.51 -3.65
N GLY A 187 19.27 -9.51 -4.36
CA GLY A 187 19.34 -9.51 -5.83
C GLY A 187 19.94 -10.79 -6.41
N GLY A 188 21.11 -11.23 -5.94
CA GLY A 188 21.77 -12.43 -6.47
C GLY A 188 21.00 -13.75 -6.31
N GLN A 189 20.11 -13.88 -5.32
CA GLN A 189 19.25 -15.07 -5.19
C GLN A 189 17.96 -14.94 -6.01
N ALA A 190 17.43 -13.71 -6.12
CA ALA A 190 16.22 -13.42 -6.85
C ALA A 190 16.41 -13.48 -8.37
N GLU A 191 17.58 -13.12 -8.89
CA GLU A 191 17.92 -13.22 -10.32
C GLU A 191 17.86 -14.65 -10.84
N GLY A 192 18.36 -15.63 -10.06
CA GLY A 192 18.21 -17.04 -10.41
C GLY A 192 16.75 -17.47 -10.54
N THR A 193 15.87 -16.91 -9.69
CA THR A 193 14.42 -17.17 -9.73
C THR A 193 13.77 -16.51 -10.94
N LEU A 194 14.23 -15.32 -11.37
CA LEU A 194 13.76 -14.66 -12.59
C LEU A 194 14.12 -15.49 -13.82
N THR A 195 15.37 -15.95 -13.92
CA THR A 195 15.82 -16.80 -15.02
C THR A 195 15.07 -18.14 -15.03
N SER A 196 14.84 -18.77 -13.88
CA SER A 196 14.06 -20.03 -13.81
C SER A 196 12.60 -19.85 -14.23
N LYS A 197 12.03 -18.64 -14.01
CA LYS A 197 10.70 -18.24 -14.51
C LYS A 197 10.71 -17.81 -15.99
N GLY A 198 11.85 -17.84 -16.66
CA GLY A 198 12.00 -17.53 -18.08
C GLY A 198 12.15 -16.04 -18.42
N TYR A 199 12.37 -15.17 -17.42
CA TYR A 199 12.63 -13.75 -17.68
C TYR A 199 14.03 -13.57 -18.27
N THR A 200 14.15 -12.69 -19.26
CA THR A 200 15.42 -12.39 -19.94
C THR A 200 15.94 -11.03 -19.52
N TYR A 201 17.17 -10.96 -19.01
CA TYR A 201 17.80 -9.68 -18.68
C TYR A 201 18.04 -8.84 -19.94
N ARG A 202 17.69 -7.55 -19.88
CA ARG A 202 17.83 -6.60 -21.00
C ARG A 202 18.81 -5.47 -20.74
N GLY A 203 19.08 -5.17 -19.48
CA GLY A 203 20.04 -4.13 -19.12
C GLY A 203 19.79 -3.62 -17.72
N GLY A 204 20.57 -2.62 -17.33
CA GLY A 204 20.40 -1.99 -16.04
C GLY A 204 21.08 -0.65 -15.97
N THR A 205 20.53 0.23 -15.15
CA THR A 205 21.06 1.55 -14.89
C THR A 205 21.16 1.79 -13.38
N LYS A 206 22.04 2.69 -12.97
CA LYS A 206 22.14 3.14 -11.59
C LYS A 206 21.62 4.57 -11.52
N LEU A 207 20.68 4.81 -10.60
CA LEU A 207 20.14 6.13 -10.33
C LEU A 207 20.23 6.38 -8.83
N ALA A 208 21.04 7.38 -8.47
CA ALA A 208 21.34 7.73 -7.08
C ALA A 208 21.80 6.52 -6.24
N ASP A 209 21.05 6.17 -5.20
CA ASP A 209 21.32 5.08 -4.26
C ASP A 209 20.75 3.72 -4.71
N SER A 210 20.15 3.68 -5.90
CA SER A 210 19.36 2.55 -6.38
C SER A 210 19.89 2.05 -7.72
N SER A 211 19.84 0.73 -7.93
CA SER A 211 20.09 0.11 -9.22
C SER A 211 18.81 -0.44 -9.80
N PHE A 212 18.53 -0.11 -11.05
CA PHE A 212 17.41 -0.63 -11.82
C PHE A 212 17.91 -1.69 -12.78
N SER A 213 17.27 -2.85 -12.79
CA SER A 213 17.49 -3.90 -13.79
C SER A 213 16.21 -4.11 -14.59
N TYR A 214 16.35 -4.22 -15.91
CA TYR A 214 15.25 -4.40 -16.85
C TYR A 214 15.22 -5.85 -17.33
N TRP A 215 14.04 -6.43 -17.30
CA TRP A 215 13.81 -7.84 -17.62
C TRP A 215 12.60 -7.97 -18.55
N GLN A 216 12.73 -8.81 -19.56
CA GLN A 216 11.63 -9.10 -20.47
C GLN A 216 10.91 -10.39 -20.09
N GLN A 217 9.59 -10.32 -20.00
CA GLN A 217 8.72 -11.46 -19.72
C GLN A 217 8.66 -12.42 -20.93
N PRO A 218 8.71 -13.75 -20.74
CA PRO A 218 8.83 -14.70 -21.85
C PRO A 218 7.63 -14.71 -22.80
N SER A 219 6.42 -14.82 -22.27
CA SER A 219 5.19 -15.05 -23.03
C SER A 219 4.65 -13.78 -23.69
N THR A 220 4.66 -12.66 -22.96
CA THR A 220 4.03 -11.41 -23.37
C THR A 220 5.00 -10.37 -23.90
N LYS A 221 6.32 -10.60 -23.73
CA LYS A 221 7.39 -9.65 -24.08
C LYS A 221 7.28 -8.29 -23.38
N ASN A 222 6.54 -8.20 -22.29
CA ASN A 222 6.44 -7.00 -21.47
C ASN A 222 7.77 -6.72 -20.77
N CYS A 223 8.12 -5.43 -20.63
CA CYS A 223 9.31 -5.01 -19.91
C CYS A 223 8.99 -4.81 -18.43
N VAL A 224 9.87 -5.30 -17.57
CA VAL A 224 9.76 -5.25 -16.11
C VAL A 224 10.98 -4.54 -15.58
N ALA A 225 10.77 -3.50 -14.78
CA ALA A 225 11.80 -2.80 -14.04
C ALA A 225 11.84 -3.33 -12.60
N ILE A 226 13.04 -3.68 -12.13
CA ILE A 226 13.28 -4.10 -10.75
C ILE A 226 14.21 -3.07 -10.11
N ARG A 227 13.72 -2.40 -9.06
CA ARG A 227 14.54 -1.49 -8.26
C ARG A 227 15.21 -2.27 -7.15
N THR A 228 16.52 -2.12 -7.04
CA THR A 228 17.33 -2.69 -5.96
C THR A 228 17.99 -1.57 -5.17
N THR A 229 17.82 -1.59 -3.85
CA THR A 229 18.46 -0.65 -2.92
C THR A 229 19.03 -1.47 -1.77
N ASN A 230 20.24 -1.15 -1.31
CA ASN A 230 20.95 -1.91 -0.27
C ASN A 230 21.03 -3.43 -0.58
N GLY A 231 21.14 -3.78 -1.87
CA GLY A 231 21.24 -5.16 -2.35
C GLY A 231 19.94 -5.97 -2.29
N ARG A 232 18.79 -5.33 -2.02
CA ARG A 232 17.47 -5.97 -1.95
C ARG A 232 16.49 -5.35 -2.93
N TYR A 233 15.60 -6.17 -3.47
CA TYR A 233 14.53 -5.70 -4.35
C TYR A 233 13.52 -4.88 -3.57
N GLN A 234 13.31 -3.64 -3.97
CA GLN A 234 12.36 -2.72 -3.33
C GLN A 234 11.03 -2.66 -4.09
N SER A 235 11.08 -2.82 -5.41
CA SER A 235 9.88 -2.85 -6.25
C SER A 235 10.13 -3.62 -7.54
N ILE A 236 9.06 -4.23 -8.06
CA ILE A 236 9.05 -4.95 -9.33
C ILE A 236 7.77 -4.55 -10.07
N THR A 237 7.93 -3.75 -11.12
CA THR A 237 6.81 -3.16 -11.85
C THR A 237 7.01 -3.28 -13.35
N TYR A 238 5.92 -3.27 -14.12
CA TYR A 238 5.99 -3.11 -15.56
C TYR A 238 6.51 -1.71 -15.93
N THR A 239 7.21 -1.61 -17.06
CA THR A 239 7.75 -0.35 -17.60
C THR A 239 7.59 -0.29 -19.11
N THR A 240 7.99 0.84 -19.71
CA THR A 240 7.93 1.06 -21.16
C THR A 240 8.70 -0.04 -21.90
N LYS A 241 8.23 -0.44 -23.09
CA LYS A 241 8.97 -1.43 -23.90
C LYS A 241 10.36 -0.93 -24.33
N SER A 242 10.54 0.38 -24.44
CA SER A 242 11.82 1.02 -24.80
C SER A 242 12.94 0.76 -23.80
N ASP A 243 12.62 0.56 -22.51
CA ASP A 243 13.65 0.30 -21.48
C ASP A 243 14.31 -1.08 -21.63
N CYS A 244 13.72 -1.97 -22.42
CA CYS A 244 14.21 -3.33 -22.68
C CYS A 244 14.94 -3.49 -24.03
N ASN A 245 15.19 -2.39 -24.76
CA ASN A 245 15.82 -2.39 -26.09
C ASN A 245 17.32 -2.10 -26.05
#